data_AF-A0A529LEK4-F1
#
_entry.id   AF-A0A529LEK4-F1
#
_cell.length_a   1.000
_cell.length_b   1.000
_cell.length_c   1.000
_cell.angle_alpha   90.00
_cell.angle_beta   90.00
_cell.angle_gamma   90.00
#
_symmetry.space_group_name_H-M   'P 1'
#
loop_
_entity.id
_entity.type
_entity.pdbx_description
1 polymer ?
#
loop_
_entity_poly.entity_id
_entity_poly.type
_entity_poly.pdbx_seq_one_letter_code
_entity_poly.pdbx_strand_id
1 'polypeptide(L)'
;EAEIRQLAEALYRRVDWRWAQGSSPTLRQGWKPKSGFLHYGWEGYNEATILYILSMASPDSPTSDNSYEGWTATYQWENIYGYDVLYGGPLFMHQFSHAWIDFAGIRDAFMREKNSDYFENSRRSTYLHRDYARHNPYGYGGYDENLWGLSAGDGPGGFRTSVERQRRRFSGYAARGAPFGPDDGTIAPWSYPASLPFAPEICLAALRHLGDRYPEVIGNFRLPSGFNPTLANRRKFGRHGWVSEGHYGLDQGIVVMMIENHRSGLIWRLMRSNQHIRNGLRKAGFNGGWLSQPASP
;
A
#
# COMPACT_ATOMS: atom_id res chain seq x y z
N GLU A 1 -24.84 9.65 16.47
CA GLU A 1 -24.42 8.36 15.85
C GLU A 1 -25.32 7.88 14.72
N ALA A 2 -26.65 7.75 14.91
CA ALA A 2 -27.55 7.24 13.87
C ALA A 2 -27.50 8.06 12.56
N GLU A 3 -27.53 9.39 12.67
CA GLU A 3 -27.42 10.30 11.53
C GLU A 3 -26.11 10.12 10.74
N ILE A 4 -24.98 9.90 11.43
CA ILE A 4 -23.68 9.64 10.78
C ILE A 4 -23.76 8.37 9.92
N ARG A 5 -24.36 7.30 10.45
CA ARG A 5 -24.55 6.05 9.69
C ARG A 5 -25.45 6.25 8.47
N GLN A 6 -26.54 7.00 8.63
CA GLN A 6 -27.46 7.29 7.54
C GLN A 6 -26.81 8.12 6.43
N LEU A 7 -26.04 9.17 6.80
CA LEU A 7 -25.35 10.01 5.84
C LEU A 7 -24.20 9.26 5.15
N ALA A 8 -23.44 8.44 5.86
CA ALA A 8 -22.41 7.60 5.27
C ALA A 8 -22.97 6.62 4.24
N GLU A 9 -24.10 5.95 4.56
CA GLU A 9 -24.81 5.09 3.62
C GLU A 9 -25.30 5.87 2.40
N ALA A 10 -25.89 7.05 2.60
CA ALA A 10 -26.36 7.90 1.51
C ALA A 10 -25.22 8.34 0.58
N LEU A 11 -24.05 8.68 1.13
CA LEU A 11 -22.87 9.04 0.34
C LEU A 11 -22.36 7.84 -0.47
N TYR A 12 -22.27 6.66 0.13
CA TYR A 12 -21.83 5.44 -0.56
C TYR A 12 -22.76 5.06 -1.72
N ARG A 13 -24.07 5.04 -1.46
CA ARG A 13 -25.12 4.71 -2.44
C ARG A 13 -25.16 5.67 -3.63
N ARG A 14 -24.81 6.94 -3.41
CA ARG A 14 -24.78 7.98 -4.45
C ARG A 14 -23.62 7.83 -5.43
N VAL A 15 -22.60 7.02 -5.14
CA VAL A 15 -21.49 6.82 -6.06
C VAL A 15 -21.94 5.98 -7.25
N ASP A 16 -21.86 6.56 -8.45
CA ASP A 16 -22.20 5.87 -9.70
C ASP A 16 -21.01 5.08 -10.24
N TRP A 17 -20.81 3.86 -9.72
CA TRP A 17 -19.70 3.01 -10.12
C TRP A 17 -19.84 2.47 -11.54
N ARG A 18 -21.09 2.24 -12.00
CA ARG A 18 -21.36 1.84 -13.38
C ARG A 18 -20.93 2.92 -14.37
N TRP A 19 -21.23 4.18 -14.06
CA TRP A 19 -20.72 5.31 -14.84
C TRP A 19 -19.19 5.39 -14.76
N ALA A 20 -18.60 5.27 -13.56
CA ALA A 20 -17.13 5.35 -13.38
C ALA A 20 -16.36 4.22 -14.11
N GLN A 21 -17.00 3.07 -14.35
CA GLN A 21 -16.48 2.01 -15.20
C GLN A 21 -16.52 2.36 -16.68
N GLY A 22 -17.57 3.08 -17.11
CA GLY A 22 -17.83 3.39 -18.51
C GLY A 22 -18.04 2.11 -19.32
N SER A 23 -17.41 2.04 -20.50
CA SER A 23 -17.50 0.88 -21.40
C SER A 23 -16.38 -0.15 -21.24
N SER A 24 -15.48 0.02 -20.26
CA SER A 24 -14.34 -0.88 -20.01
C SER A 24 -14.71 -1.99 -19.02
N PRO A 25 -14.00 -3.13 -19.01
CA PRO A 25 -14.07 -4.06 -17.88
C PRO A 25 -13.60 -3.42 -16.56
N THR A 26 -12.58 -2.55 -16.60
CA THR A 26 -11.97 -1.93 -15.41
C THR A 26 -12.57 -0.57 -15.06
N LEU A 27 -12.56 -0.20 -13.78
CA LEU A 27 -12.85 1.17 -13.34
C LEU A 27 -11.86 2.18 -13.95
N ARG A 28 -12.34 3.36 -14.35
CA ARG A 28 -11.49 4.45 -14.86
C ARG A 28 -10.78 5.15 -13.70
N GLN A 29 -9.53 5.55 -13.91
CA GLN A 29 -8.76 6.25 -12.86
C GLN A 29 -9.23 7.68 -12.62
N GLY A 30 -9.96 8.28 -13.56
CA GLY A 30 -10.50 9.61 -13.38
C GLY A 30 -11.33 10.08 -14.56
N TRP A 31 -12.01 11.20 -14.35
CA TRP A 31 -12.83 11.88 -15.34
C TRP A 31 -12.68 13.39 -15.20
N LYS A 32 -12.75 14.12 -16.31
CA LYS A 32 -12.72 15.58 -16.35
C LYS A 32 -13.91 16.12 -17.14
N PRO A 33 -14.59 17.19 -16.69
CA PRO A 33 -15.77 17.73 -17.37
C PRO A 33 -15.59 18.03 -18.87
N LYS A 34 -14.40 18.49 -19.27
CA LYS A 34 -14.12 18.89 -20.65
C LYS A 34 -13.56 17.78 -21.54
N SER A 35 -12.95 16.75 -20.96
CA SER A 35 -12.21 15.72 -21.73
C SER A 35 -12.67 14.30 -21.47
N GLY A 36 -13.70 14.10 -20.65
CA GLY A 36 -14.23 12.78 -20.34
C GLY A 36 -13.29 11.96 -19.47
N PHE A 37 -13.38 10.62 -19.61
CA PHE A 37 -12.56 9.68 -18.86
C PHE A 37 -11.10 9.73 -19.27
N LEU A 38 -10.22 9.54 -18.28
CA LEU A 38 -8.81 9.25 -18.55
C LEU A 38 -8.68 7.93 -19.28
N HIS A 39 -7.63 7.80 -20.10
CA HIS A 39 -7.38 6.58 -20.87
C HIS A 39 -7.11 5.36 -19.96
N TYR A 40 -6.46 5.57 -18.82
CA TYR A 40 -6.04 4.51 -17.92
C TYR A 40 -7.19 3.98 -17.05
N GLY A 41 -7.29 2.65 -17.00
CA GLY A 41 -8.10 1.91 -16.04
C GLY A 41 -7.28 1.50 -14.82
N TRP A 42 -7.96 1.04 -13.78
CA TRP A 42 -7.32 0.32 -12.68
C TRP A 42 -7.12 -1.14 -13.07
N GLU A 43 -5.88 -1.53 -13.35
CA GLU A 43 -5.44 -2.90 -13.63
C GLU A 43 -4.48 -3.35 -12.52
N GLY A 44 -4.70 -4.53 -11.96
CA GLY A 44 -3.95 -5.02 -10.80
C GLY A 44 -2.61 -5.70 -11.16
N TYR A 45 -1.84 -6.17 -10.21
CA TYR A 45 -2.04 -5.97 -8.79
C TYR A 45 -1.57 -4.56 -8.35
N ASN A 46 -2.41 -3.87 -7.58
CA ASN A 46 -2.13 -2.53 -7.04
C ASN A 46 -3.00 -2.25 -5.80
N GLU A 47 -2.95 -1.03 -5.28
CA GLU A 47 -3.63 -0.59 -4.05
C GLU A 47 -5.16 -0.59 -4.11
N ALA A 48 -5.76 -0.76 -5.29
CA ALA A 48 -7.17 -0.49 -5.56
C ALA A 48 -8.12 -1.67 -5.25
N THR A 49 -7.69 -2.71 -4.54
CA THR A 49 -8.56 -3.85 -4.20
C THR A 49 -9.86 -3.40 -3.53
N ILE A 50 -9.78 -2.53 -2.52
CA ILE A 50 -10.97 -2.01 -1.82
C ILE A 50 -11.92 -1.24 -2.75
N LEU A 51 -11.38 -0.56 -3.76
CA LEU A 51 -12.19 0.16 -4.75
C LEU A 51 -13.13 -0.81 -5.48
N TYR A 52 -12.60 -1.94 -5.94
CA TYR A 52 -13.39 -2.98 -6.61
C TYR A 52 -14.37 -3.67 -5.67
N ILE A 53 -13.96 -3.96 -4.43
CA ILE A 53 -14.87 -4.54 -3.42
C ILE A 53 -16.07 -3.60 -3.18
N LEU A 54 -15.83 -2.32 -2.98
CA LEU A 54 -16.88 -1.32 -2.78
C LEU A 54 -17.74 -1.12 -4.04
N SER A 55 -17.13 -1.12 -5.23
CA SER A 55 -17.86 -0.87 -6.48
C SER A 55 -18.82 -2.01 -6.83
N MET A 56 -18.42 -3.26 -6.62
CA MET A 56 -19.26 -4.42 -6.88
C MET A 56 -20.37 -4.57 -5.85
N ALA A 57 -20.13 -4.10 -4.62
CA ALA A 57 -21.10 -4.15 -3.53
C ALA A 57 -22.22 -3.11 -3.62
N SER A 58 -22.05 -2.07 -4.44
CA SER A 58 -23.01 -0.96 -4.49
C SER A 58 -24.41 -1.46 -4.83
N PRO A 59 -25.44 -1.07 -4.07
CA PRO A 59 -26.81 -1.53 -4.30
C PRO A 59 -27.46 -0.86 -5.51
N ASP A 60 -27.07 0.38 -5.83
CA ASP A 60 -27.80 1.21 -6.81
C ASP A 60 -27.10 1.26 -8.17
N SER A 61 -25.77 1.42 -8.18
CA SER A 61 -24.98 1.53 -9.42
C SER A 61 -23.70 0.68 -9.37
N PRO A 62 -23.78 -0.65 -9.24
CA PRO A 62 -22.60 -1.51 -9.18
C PRO A 62 -21.84 -1.58 -10.52
N THR A 63 -20.56 -1.94 -10.45
CA THR A 63 -19.81 -2.36 -11.65
C THR A 63 -20.35 -3.67 -12.21
N SER A 64 -20.03 -3.98 -13.48
CA SER A 64 -20.39 -5.28 -14.06
C SER A 64 -19.69 -6.45 -13.36
N ASP A 65 -20.30 -7.63 -13.43
CA ASP A 65 -19.80 -8.83 -12.73
C ASP A 65 -18.37 -9.24 -13.17
N ASN A 66 -18.00 -8.96 -14.43
CA ASN A 66 -16.66 -9.21 -14.96
C ASN A 66 -15.61 -8.13 -14.58
N SER A 67 -15.99 -7.11 -13.80
CA SER A 67 -15.07 -6.02 -13.45
C SER A 67 -13.88 -6.48 -12.61
N TYR A 68 -14.10 -7.42 -11.70
CA TYR A 68 -13.03 -7.97 -10.86
C TYR A 68 -12.08 -8.84 -11.68
N GLU A 69 -12.61 -9.68 -12.58
CA GLU A 69 -11.79 -10.47 -13.50
C GLU A 69 -10.87 -9.56 -14.33
N GLY A 70 -11.43 -8.48 -14.91
CA GLY A 70 -10.67 -7.48 -15.64
C GLY A 70 -9.57 -6.80 -14.81
N TRP A 71 -9.82 -6.55 -13.52
CA TRP A 71 -8.81 -6.00 -12.61
C TRP A 71 -7.70 -7.02 -12.29
N THR A 72 -8.04 -8.30 -12.11
CA THR A 72 -7.06 -9.35 -11.79
C THR A 72 -6.26 -9.85 -12.99
N ALA A 73 -6.63 -9.48 -14.22
CA ALA A 73 -6.06 -10.03 -15.45
C ALA A 73 -4.54 -9.82 -15.61
N THR A 74 -3.98 -8.81 -14.97
CA THR A 74 -2.56 -8.42 -15.04
C THR A 74 -1.74 -8.84 -13.82
N TYR A 75 -2.28 -9.73 -12.99
CA TYR A 75 -1.58 -10.26 -11.82
C TYR A 75 -0.32 -11.03 -12.22
N GLN A 76 0.77 -10.77 -11.49
CA GLN A 76 2.05 -11.44 -11.68
C GLN A 76 2.48 -12.13 -10.39
N TRP A 77 2.59 -13.47 -10.43
CA TRP A 77 3.12 -14.27 -9.33
C TRP A 77 4.59 -14.55 -9.57
N GLU A 78 5.45 -14.04 -8.70
CA GLU A 78 6.90 -14.03 -8.89
C GLU A 78 7.60 -14.73 -7.72
N ASN A 79 8.73 -15.37 -8.00
CA ASN A 79 9.66 -15.83 -6.97
C ASN A 79 10.84 -14.84 -6.89
N ILE A 80 10.89 -14.06 -5.80
CA ILE A 80 11.87 -12.98 -5.62
C ILE A 80 12.57 -13.19 -4.29
N TYR A 81 13.90 -13.35 -4.31
CA TYR A 81 14.71 -13.63 -3.10
C TYR A 81 14.19 -14.83 -2.28
N GLY A 82 13.58 -15.83 -2.94
CA GLY A 82 13.00 -17.00 -2.27
C GLY A 82 11.57 -16.81 -1.75
N TYR A 83 10.95 -15.65 -1.98
CA TYR A 83 9.55 -15.40 -1.65
C TYR A 83 8.67 -15.53 -2.88
N ASP A 84 7.65 -16.40 -2.80
CA ASP A 84 6.55 -16.45 -3.77
C ASP A 84 5.51 -15.38 -3.42
N VAL A 85 5.36 -14.36 -4.28
CA VAL A 85 4.52 -13.18 -4.05
C VAL A 85 3.70 -12.81 -5.30
N LEU A 86 2.48 -12.33 -5.07
CA LEU A 86 1.78 -11.48 -6.02
C LEU A 86 2.46 -10.11 -5.99
N TYR A 87 3.18 -9.82 -7.06
CA TYR A 87 4.09 -8.69 -7.11
C TYR A 87 3.36 -7.36 -7.19
N GLY A 88 3.77 -6.43 -6.32
CA GLY A 88 3.46 -5.01 -6.39
C GLY A 88 4.66 -4.26 -5.86
N GLY A 89 5.33 -3.46 -6.68
CA GLY A 89 6.67 -2.93 -6.37
C GLY A 89 6.71 -2.04 -5.12
N PRO A 90 5.87 -0.99 -5.02
CA PRO A 90 5.78 -0.16 -3.82
C PRO A 90 5.01 -0.81 -2.67
N LEU A 91 5.49 -0.66 -1.42
CA LEU A 91 4.83 -1.26 -0.24
C LEU A 91 3.38 -0.82 -0.03
N PHE A 92 3.01 0.40 -0.43
CA PHE A 92 1.64 0.89 -0.23
C PHE A 92 0.57 0.02 -0.92
N MET A 93 0.93 -0.67 -2.02
CA MET A 93 0.05 -1.62 -2.71
C MET A 93 -0.35 -2.80 -1.82
N HIS A 94 0.50 -3.15 -0.84
CA HIS A 94 0.30 -4.23 0.13
C HIS A 94 -0.25 -3.73 1.48
N GLN A 95 -0.57 -2.43 1.59
CA GLN A 95 -0.95 -1.79 2.85
C GLN A 95 -2.30 -1.07 2.76
N PHE A 96 -2.56 -0.31 1.68
CA PHE A 96 -3.69 0.63 1.63
C PHE A 96 -5.05 -0.06 1.70
N SER A 97 -5.30 -1.05 0.83
CA SER A 97 -6.53 -1.85 0.91
C SER A 97 -6.59 -2.69 2.19
N HIS A 98 -5.43 -3.19 2.64
CA HIS A 98 -5.32 -4.06 3.82
C HIS A 98 -5.56 -3.33 5.14
N ALA A 99 -5.43 -2.02 5.19
CA ALA A 99 -5.80 -1.24 6.38
C ALA A 99 -7.30 -1.33 6.68
N TRP A 100 -8.12 -1.50 5.65
CA TRP A 100 -9.57 -1.58 5.74
C TRP A 100 -10.06 -3.03 5.72
N ILE A 101 -9.51 -3.85 4.84
CA ILE A 101 -9.96 -5.23 4.64
C ILE A 101 -8.98 -6.18 5.31
N ASP A 102 -9.50 -6.99 6.24
CA ASP A 102 -8.74 -8.08 6.81
C ASP A 102 -8.70 -9.25 5.82
N PHE A 103 -7.55 -9.43 5.17
CA PHE A 103 -7.38 -10.50 4.20
C PHE A 103 -6.92 -11.84 4.80
N ALA A 104 -6.74 -11.93 6.12
CA ALA A 104 -6.25 -13.15 6.75
C ALA A 104 -7.26 -14.30 6.59
N GLY A 105 -6.82 -15.39 5.95
CA GLY A 105 -7.62 -16.59 5.77
C GLY A 105 -8.76 -16.47 4.75
N ILE A 106 -8.88 -15.35 4.03
CA ILE A 106 -9.82 -15.22 2.90
C ILE A 106 -9.05 -15.19 1.58
N ARG A 107 -9.58 -15.89 0.57
CA ARG A 107 -8.90 -16.08 -0.70
C ARG A 107 -9.87 -15.91 -1.85
N ASP A 108 -9.48 -15.17 -2.88
CA ASP A 108 -10.16 -15.14 -4.17
C ASP A 108 -9.72 -16.32 -5.05
N ALA A 109 -10.12 -16.33 -6.33
CA ALA A 109 -9.76 -17.41 -7.25
C ALA A 109 -8.23 -17.55 -7.44
N PHE A 110 -7.55 -16.43 -7.68
CA PHE A 110 -6.11 -16.42 -7.92
C PHE A 110 -5.32 -16.89 -6.69
N MET A 111 -5.62 -16.35 -5.51
CA MET A 111 -4.90 -16.72 -4.28
C MET A 111 -5.16 -18.16 -3.85
N ARG A 112 -6.35 -18.72 -4.15
CA ARG A 112 -6.59 -20.16 -3.97
C ARG A 112 -5.69 -21.01 -4.85
N GLU A 113 -5.52 -20.65 -6.12
CA GLU A 113 -4.62 -21.36 -7.04
C GLU A 113 -3.18 -21.38 -6.51
N LYS A 114 -2.72 -20.26 -5.93
CA LYS A 114 -1.38 -20.12 -5.36
C LYS A 114 -1.25 -20.67 -3.92
N ASN A 115 -2.32 -21.24 -3.37
CA ASN A 115 -2.41 -21.68 -1.98
C ASN A 115 -1.90 -20.63 -0.96
N SER A 116 -2.24 -19.36 -1.20
CA SER A 116 -1.85 -18.21 -0.37
C SER A 116 -3.07 -17.36 -0.03
N ASP A 117 -2.91 -16.33 0.79
CA ASP A 117 -3.85 -15.22 0.92
C ASP A 117 -3.12 -13.88 0.83
N TYR A 118 -3.88 -12.77 0.73
CA TYR A 118 -3.28 -11.45 0.59
C TYR A 118 -2.61 -10.93 1.88
N PHE A 119 -2.93 -11.49 3.05
CA PHE A 119 -2.23 -11.14 4.29
C PHE A 119 -0.82 -11.73 4.29
N GLU A 120 -0.70 -13.02 3.97
CA GLU A 120 0.58 -13.71 3.80
C GLU A 120 1.39 -13.09 2.66
N ASN A 121 0.73 -12.68 1.57
CA ASN A 121 1.39 -11.92 0.50
C ASN A 121 2.02 -10.62 1.02
N SER A 122 1.28 -9.81 1.79
CA SER A 122 1.81 -8.57 2.38
C SER A 122 2.94 -8.82 3.37
N ARG A 123 2.88 -9.92 4.15
CA ARG A 123 3.98 -10.35 5.02
C ARG A 123 5.23 -10.64 4.19
N ARG A 124 5.13 -11.48 3.17
CA ARG A 124 6.25 -11.82 2.27
C ARG A 124 6.81 -10.60 1.54
N SER A 125 5.96 -9.73 1.01
CA SER A 125 6.39 -8.47 0.39
C SER A 125 7.14 -7.56 1.37
N THR A 126 6.70 -7.48 2.63
CA THR A 126 7.41 -6.72 3.67
C THR A 126 8.82 -7.29 3.92
N TYR A 127 8.94 -8.62 4.02
CA TYR A 127 10.23 -9.30 4.14
C TYR A 127 11.12 -9.14 2.91
N LEU A 128 10.54 -9.22 1.71
CA LEU A 128 11.22 -9.00 0.43
C LEU A 128 11.86 -7.60 0.41
N HIS A 129 11.15 -6.56 0.85
CA HIS A 129 11.71 -5.20 0.92
C HIS A 129 12.90 -5.10 1.88
N ARG A 130 12.86 -5.78 3.03
CA ARG A 130 14.01 -5.86 3.95
C ARG A 130 15.19 -6.58 3.29
N ASP A 131 14.95 -7.70 2.63
CA ASP A 131 16.02 -8.47 1.97
C ASP A 131 16.58 -7.72 0.75
N TYR A 132 15.77 -6.98 0.01
CA TYR A 132 16.24 -6.07 -1.03
C TYR A 132 17.21 -5.03 -0.48
N ALA A 133 16.87 -4.39 0.63
CA ALA A 133 17.75 -3.41 1.29
C ALA A 133 19.04 -4.06 1.82
N ARG A 134 18.99 -5.29 2.33
CA ARG A 134 20.20 -6.05 2.73
C ARG A 134 21.11 -6.34 1.54
N HIS A 135 20.56 -6.66 0.37
CA HIS A 135 21.34 -6.86 -0.84
C HIS A 135 21.92 -5.55 -1.38
N ASN A 136 21.18 -4.44 -1.23
CA ASN A 136 21.56 -3.09 -1.65
C ASN A 136 22.23 -3.05 -3.04
N PRO A 137 21.53 -3.46 -4.12
CA PRO A 137 22.14 -3.66 -5.44
C PRO A 137 22.77 -2.39 -6.02
N TYR A 138 22.39 -1.22 -5.49
CA TYR A 138 22.87 0.08 -5.94
C TYR A 138 23.82 0.77 -4.95
N GLY A 139 24.14 0.15 -3.81
CA GLY A 139 25.05 0.72 -2.81
C GLY A 139 24.56 2.06 -2.24
N TYR A 140 23.25 2.22 -2.06
CA TYR A 140 22.69 3.41 -1.42
C TYR A 140 23.06 3.43 0.07
N GLY A 141 23.26 4.63 0.61
CA GLY A 141 23.64 4.80 2.00
C GLY A 141 22.51 4.36 2.92
N GLY A 142 22.87 3.74 4.05
CA GLY A 142 21.94 3.36 5.11
C GLY A 142 21.18 2.06 4.88
N TYR A 143 20.95 1.61 3.63
CA TYR A 143 20.21 0.37 3.38
C TYR A 143 20.84 -0.82 4.09
N ASP A 144 20.06 -1.47 4.95
CA ASP A 144 20.45 -2.66 5.70
C ASP A 144 19.21 -3.42 6.21
N GLU A 145 19.39 -4.31 7.17
CA GLU A 145 18.31 -5.11 7.76
C GLU A 145 17.29 -4.32 8.60
N ASN A 146 17.62 -3.11 9.04
CA ASN A 146 16.82 -2.22 9.87
C ASN A 146 16.48 -0.89 9.18
N LEU A 147 16.96 -0.68 7.96
CA LEU A 147 16.67 0.50 7.17
C LEU A 147 16.33 0.10 5.72
N TRP A 148 15.03 0.01 5.47
CA TRP A 148 14.42 -0.52 4.24
C TRP A 148 13.09 0.20 3.97
N GLY A 149 12.26 -0.30 3.06
CA GLY A 149 10.91 0.23 2.87
C GLY A 149 10.82 1.27 1.77
N LEU A 150 10.45 0.80 0.58
CA LEU A 150 10.24 1.63 -0.60
C LEU A 150 8.76 1.75 -0.86
N SER A 151 8.29 2.98 -1.03
CA SER A 151 6.91 3.29 -1.30
C SER A 151 6.81 4.56 -2.14
N ALA A 152 5.59 4.93 -2.54
CA ALA A 152 5.36 6.22 -3.16
C ALA A 152 5.53 7.35 -2.14
N GLY A 153 6.20 8.42 -2.55
CA GLY A 153 6.42 9.57 -1.69
C GLY A 153 7.43 10.55 -2.25
N ASP A 154 7.66 11.60 -1.47
CA ASP A 154 8.66 12.61 -1.80
C ASP A 154 10.07 12.03 -1.86
N GLY A 155 10.93 12.78 -2.55
CA GLY A 155 12.35 12.52 -2.66
C GLY A 155 13.12 13.83 -2.75
N PRO A 156 14.46 13.75 -2.67
CA PRO A 156 15.32 14.93 -2.55
C PRO A 156 15.33 15.85 -3.79
N GLY A 157 14.73 15.43 -4.90
CA GLY A 157 14.49 16.28 -6.07
C GLY A 157 15.22 15.82 -7.33
N GLY A 158 14.75 16.29 -8.49
CA GLY A 158 15.12 15.86 -9.85
C GLY A 158 16.55 16.17 -10.32
N PHE A 159 17.57 15.95 -9.48
CA PHE A 159 18.97 16.20 -9.81
C PHE A 159 19.76 14.89 -9.99
N ARG A 160 20.98 15.02 -10.52
CA ARG A 160 21.95 13.93 -10.61
C ARG A 160 23.20 14.26 -9.81
N THR A 161 23.76 13.30 -9.12
CA THR A 161 25.02 13.45 -8.41
C THR A 161 25.78 12.12 -8.34
N SER A 162 27.09 12.18 -8.10
CA SER A 162 27.90 10.97 -7.92
C SER A 162 27.69 10.42 -6.51
N VAL A 163 27.36 9.13 -6.42
CA VAL A 163 27.30 8.33 -5.19
C VAL A 163 28.10 7.06 -5.46
N GLU A 164 29.07 6.73 -4.60
CA GLU A 164 29.96 5.56 -4.80
C GLU A 164 30.55 5.48 -6.21
N ARG A 165 31.03 6.63 -6.72
CA ARG A 165 31.61 6.79 -8.08
C ARG A 165 30.64 6.52 -9.24
N GLN A 166 29.35 6.31 -8.98
CA GLN A 166 28.32 6.16 -9.99
C GLN A 166 27.41 7.39 -10.06
N ARG A 167 27.06 7.84 -11.27
CA ARG A 167 26.09 8.93 -11.45
C ARG A 167 24.68 8.42 -11.16
N ARG A 168 24.10 8.84 -10.04
CA ARG A 168 22.72 8.51 -9.63
C ARG A 168 21.78 9.67 -9.94
N ARG A 169 20.54 9.35 -10.28
CA ARG A 169 19.42 10.30 -10.38
C ARG A 169 18.59 10.18 -9.12
N PHE A 170 18.25 11.32 -8.54
CA PHE A 170 17.28 11.41 -7.48
C PHE A 170 16.00 12.01 -8.05
N SER A 171 14.85 11.56 -7.55
CA SER A 171 13.54 12.03 -7.99
C SER A 171 12.95 12.97 -6.94
N GLY A 172 12.02 13.83 -7.36
CA GLY A 172 11.08 14.48 -6.43
C GLY A 172 10.08 13.44 -5.96
N TYR A 173 8.83 13.56 -6.38
CA TYR A 173 7.85 12.49 -6.18
C TYR A 173 8.13 11.27 -7.08
N ALA A 174 8.09 10.07 -6.52
CA ALA A 174 8.17 8.81 -7.28
C ALA A 174 7.50 7.66 -6.54
N ALA A 175 6.88 6.74 -7.28
CA ALA A 175 6.41 5.46 -6.78
C ALA A 175 7.57 4.46 -6.69
N ARG A 176 8.35 4.51 -5.60
CA ARG A 176 9.52 3.64 -5.42
C ARG A 176 9.09 2.24 -5.01
N GLY A 177 9.82 1.23 -5.48
CA GLY A 177 9.43 -0.16 -5.25
C GLY A 177 10.57 -1.15 -5.45
N ALA A 178 10.52 -2.26 -4.72
CA ALA A 178 11.54 -3.30 -4.77
C ALA A 178 11.02 -4.56 -5.47
N PRO A 179 11.86 -5.32 -6.21
CA PRO A 179 13.21 -4.96 -6.63
C PRO A 179 13.23 -4.28 -8.00
N PHE A 180 12.13 -4.32 -8.76
CA PHE A 180 12.07 -3.90 -10.16
C PHE A 180 11.52 -2.48 -10.35
N GLY A 181 11.11 -1.81 -9.27
CA GLY A 181 10.64 -0.43 -9.31
C GLY A 181 11.78 0.60 -9.28
N PRO A 182 11.45 1.90 -9.39
CA PRO A 182 12.40 2.97 -9.14
C PRO A 182 12.98 2.87 -7.73
N ASP A 183 14.30 2.98 -7.62
CA ASP A 183 15.03 3.13 -6.37
C ASP A 183 16.07 4.25 -6.52
N ASP A 184 16.05 5.20 -5.59
CA ASP A 184 17.04 6.28 -5.50
C ASP A 184 17.62 6.43 -4.08
N GLY A 185 17.51 5.38 -3.25
CA GLY A 185 17.98 5.40 -1.86
C GLY A 185 17.03 6.09 -0.89
N THR A 186 15.85 6.53 -1.34
CA THR A 186 14.85 7.19 -0.49
C THR A 186 13.89 6.17 0.11
N ILE A 187 13.86 6.14 1.44
CA ILE A 187 13.01 5.30 2.27
C ILE A 187 11.72 6.05 2.60
N ALA A 188 10.61 5.32 2.65
CA ALA A 188 9.33 5.79 3.16
C ALA A 188 9.15 5.29 4.61
N PRO A 189 9.53 6.07 5.64
CA PRO A 189 9.60 5.57 7.02
C PRO A 189 8.21 5.26 7.61
N TRP A 190 7.16 5.89 7.09
CA TRP A 190 5.77 5.60 7.44
C TRP A 190 5.34 4.17 7.05
N SER A 191 6.06 3.52 6.13
CA SER A 191 5.74 2.15 5.70
C SER A 191 5.98 1.11 6.81
N TYR A 192 6.86 1.39 7.78
CA TYR A 192 7.12 0.45 8.88
C TYR A 192 5.90 0.25 9.80
N PRO A 193 5.31 1.30 10.41
CA PRO A 193 4.10 1.12 11.21
C PRO A 193 2.93 0.63 10.37
N ALA A 194 2.87 0.99 9.08
CA ALA A 194 1.86 0.48 8.14
C ALA A 194 1.99 -1.03 7.84
N SER A 195 3.14 -1.63 8.14
CA SER A 195 3.38 -3.09 7.99
C SER A 195 3.39 -3.86 9.32
N LEU A 196 3.12 -3.21 10.46
CA LEU A 196 3.12 -3.87 11.78
C LEU A 196 2.23 -5.11 11.87
N PRO A 197 1.01 -5.14 11.31
CA PRO A 197 0.20 -6.34 11.38
C PRO A 197 0.80 -7.55 10.65
N PHE A 198 1.65 -7.31 9.65
CA PHE A 198 2.19 -8.38 8.80
C PHE A 198 3.53 -8.92 9.31
N ALA A 199 4.44 -8.05 9.74
CA ALA A 199 5.80 -8.43 10.16
C ALA A 199 6.30 -7.53 11.31
N PRO A 200 5.67 -7.59 12.49
CA PRO A 200 5.97 -6.70 13.60
C PRO A 200 7.43 -6.75 14.04
N GLU A 201 8.06 -7.92 13.99
CA GLU A 201 9.45 -8.17 14.37
C GLU A 201 10.44 -7.27 13.62
N ILE A 202 10.35 -7.18 12.29
CA ILE A 202 11.26 -6.37 11.48
C ILE A 202 10.84 -4.89 11.45
N CYS A 203 9.55 -4.60 11.55
CA CYS A 203 9.05 -3.24 11.57
C CYS A 203 9.42 -2.52 12.88
N LEU A 204 9.29 -3.19 14.03
CA LEU A 204 9.68 -2.64 15.33
C LEU A 204 11.21 -2.48 15.44
N ALA A 205 11.99 -3.40 14.87
CA ALA A 205 13.44 -3.25 14.80
C ALA A 205 13.84 -2.02 13.97
N ALA A 206 13.23 -1.83 12.80
CA ALA A 206 13.47 -0.67 11.94
C ALA A 206 13.03 0.66 12.61
N LEU A 207 11.90 0.67 13.31
CA LEU A 207 11.43 1.85 14.04
C LEU A 207 12.36 2.24 15.20
N ARG A 208 12.88 1.27 15.97
CA ARG A 208 13.89 1.55 17.01
C ARG A 208 15.18 2.08 16.39
N HIS A 209 15.64 1.47 15.29
CA HIS A 209 16.80 1.94 14.57
C HIS A 209 16.64 3.39 14.07
N LEU A 210 15.47 3.74 13.52
CA LEU A 210 15.15 5.13 13.16
C LEU A 210 15.23 6.05 14.38
N GLY A 211 14.62 5.69 15.51
CA GLY A 211 14.65 6.51 16.73
C GLY A 211 16.07 6.73 17.26
N ASP A 212 16.92 5.70 17.21
CA ASP A 212 18.28 5.75 17.76
C ASP A 212 19.27 6.48 16.83
N ARG A 213 19.14 6.31 15.51
CA ARG A 213 20.11 6.81 14.51
C ARG A 213 19.65 8.06 13.79
N TYR A 214 18.34 8.26 13.66
CA TYR A 214 17.72 9.28 12.84
C TYR A 214 16.53 9.93 13.58
N PRO A 215 16.71 10.43 14.82
CA PRO A 215 15.61 10.94 15.64
C PRO A 215 14.82 12.07 14.96
N GLU A 216 15.42 12.83 14.04
CA GLU A 216 14.72 13.85 13.26
C GLU A 216 13.67 13.31 12.28
N VAL A 217 13.76 12.02 11.91
CA VAL A 217 12.77 11.34 11.06
C VAL A 217 11.49 11.05 11.85
N ILE A 218 11.57 10.97 13.17
CA ILE A 218 10.42 10.75 14.06
C ILE A 218 10.12 12.06 14.81
N GLY A 219 9.53 13.03 14.09
CA GLY A 219 9.21 14.35 14.62
C GLY A 219 7.74 14.47 15.05
N ASN A 220 7.48 14.87 16.31
CA ASN A 220 6.13 15.17 16.82
C ASN A 220 5.09 14.06 16.53
N PHE A 221 5.46 12.79 16.73
CA PHE A 221 4.61 11.62 16.45
C PHE A 221 4.18 11.48 14.98
N ARG A 222 4.91 12.09 14.06
CA ARG A 222 4.68 11.98 12.62
C ARG A 222 5.91 11.43 11.91
N LEU A 223 5.68 10.82 10.77
CA LEU A 223 6.73 10.31 9.89
C LEU A 223 6.68 11.07 8.56
N PRO A 224 7.81 11.57 8.05
CA PRO A 224 7.84 12.29 6.79
C PRO A 224 7.54 11.35 5.61
N SER A 225 7.13 11.91 4.48
CA SER A 225 6.85 11.14 3.26
C SER A 225 8.05 10.33 2.78
N GLY A 226 9.26 10.89 2.94
CA GLY A 226 10.50 10.25 2.53
C GLY A 226 11.71 10.72 3.34
N PHE A 227 12.73 9.86 3.39
CA PHE A 227 14.03 10.10 4.02
C PHE A 227 15.14 9.44 3.19
N ASN A 228 16.25 10.13 2.96
CA ASN A 228 17.35 9.63 2.13
C ASN A 228 18.72 9.86 2.80
N PRO A 229 19.28 8.85 3.49
CA PRO A 229 20.56 8.93 4.17
C PRO A 229 21.77 8.88 3.23
N THR A 230 21.60 8.48 1.96
CA THR A 230 22.67 8.51 0.94
C THR A 230 23.24 9.93 0.76
N LEU A 231 22.43 10.94 1.06
CA LEU A 231 22.79 12.35 0.90
C LEU A 231 23.43 12.96 2.15
N ALA A 232 23.71 12.17 3.18
CA ALA A 232 24.37 12.61 4.41
C ALA A 232 25.66 13.41 4.14
N ASN A 233 25.87 14.46 4.93
CA ASN A 233 27.06 15.33 4.92
C ASN A 233 27.36 16.05 3.59
N ARG A 234 26.43 16.02 2.63
CA ARG A 234 26.58 16.80 1.39
C ARG A 234 26.18 18.25 1.65
N ARG A 235 26.80 19.20 0.95
CA ARG A 235 26.65 20.67 1.14
C ARG A 235 25.19 21.18 1.30
N LYS A 236 24.20 20.53 0.71
CA LYS A 236 22.78 20.94 0.76
C LYS A 236 21.94 20.18 1.81
N PHE A 237 22.51 19.19 2.49
CA PHE A 237 21.79 18.25 3.34
C PHE A 237 22.45 18.12 4.71
N GLY A 238 21.69 17.65 5.69
CA GLY A 238 22.16 17.52 7.06
C GLY A 238 23.13 16.36 7.28
N ARG A 239 23.56 16.21 8.53
CA ARG A 239 24.41 15.09 9.00
C ARG A 239 23.84 13.73 8.62
N HIS A 240 22.52 13.57 8.68
CA HIS A 240 21.84 12.31 8.39
C HIS A 240 21.17 12.26 7.00
N GLY A 241 21.40 13.27 6.15
CA GLY A 241 20.90 13.28 4.78
C GLY A 241 19.68 14.17 4.58
N TRP A 242 18.82 13.77 3.66
CA TRP A 242 17.61 14.50 3.29
C TRP A 242 16.39 13.93 3.99
N VAL A 243 15.54 14.78 4.53
CA VAL A 243 14.25 14.43 5.15
C VAL A 243 13.17 15.26 4.45
N SER A 244 12.06 14.65 4.06
CA SER A 244 10.94 15.41 3.50
C SER A 244 10.34 16.34 4.55
N GLU A 245 10.01 17.57 4.14
CA GLU A 245 9.17 18.47 4.93
C GLU A 245 7.68 18.02 4.91
N GLY A 246 7.31 17.22 3.90
CA GLY A 246 5.95 16.75 3.63
C GLY A 246 5.49 15.66 4.61
N HIS A 247 4.30 15.89 5.17
CA HIS A 247 3.55 14.91 5.95
C HIS A 247 2.14 14.81 5.36
N TYR A 248 1.81 13.67 4.75
CA TYR A 248 0.57 13.53 3.99
C TYR A 248 -0.49 12.74 4.76
N GLY A 249 -1.75 13.10 4.58
CA GLY A 249 -2.88 12.46 5.25
C GLY A 249 -3.00 10.96 4.92
N LEU A 250 -2.65 10.55 3.70
CA LEU A 250 -2.61 9.14 3.32
C LEU A 250 -1.55 8.35 4.11
N ASP A 251 -0.35 8.90 4.26
CA ASP A 251 0.77 8.30 5.00
C ASP A 251 0.46 8.22 6.50
N GLN A 252 -0.02 9.33 7.08
CA GLN A 252 -0.28 9.37 8.53
C GLN A 252 -1.56 8.61 8.91
N GLY A 253 -2.59 8.65 8.06
CA GLY A 253 -3.84 7.94 8.28
C GLY A 253 -3.63 6.43 8.35
N ILE A 254 -2.85 5.88 7.41
CA ILE A 254 -2.57 4.44 7.42
C ILE A 254 -1.71 4.01 8.61
N VAL A 255 -0.75 4.84 9.03
CA VAL A 255 0.07 4.58 10.23
C VAL A 255 -0.84 4.33 11.44
N VAL A 256 -1.81 5.21 11.69
CA VAL A 256 -2.73 5.09 12.84
C VAL A 256 -3.60 3.83 12.71
N MET A 257 -4.18 3.62 11.52
CA MET A 257 -5.05 2.46 11.28
C MET A 257 -4.31 1.14 11.49
N MET A 258 -3.09 1.01 10.97
CA MET A 258 -2.33 -0.23 11.01
C MET A 258 -1.71 -0.51 12.38
N ILE A 259 -1.34 0.54 13.14
CA ILE A 259 -1.00 0.38 14.56
C ILE A 259 -2.20 -0.18 15.32
N GLU A 260 -3.41 0.36 15.11
CA GLU A 260 -4.59 -0.12 15.83
C GLU A 260 -5.03 -1.52 15.38
N ASN A 261 -4.91 -1.84 14.09
CA ASN A 261 -5.14 -3.20 13.60
C ASN A 261 -4.13 -4.20 14.19
N HIS A 262 -2.87 -3.81 14.34
CA HIS A 262 -1.86 -4.66 15.00
C HIS A 262 -2.17 -4.86 16.49
N ARG A 263 -2.55 -3.79 17.21
CA ARG A 263 -2.77 -3.83 18.66
C ARG A 263 -4.04 -4.56 19.04
N SER A 264 -5.13 -4.28 18.35
CA SER A 264 -6.43 -4.83 18.69
C SER A 264 -7.13 -5.43 17.49
N GLY A 265 -6.92 -4.97 16.27
CA GLY A 265 -7.71 -5.40 15.10
C GLY A 265 -9.04 -4.64 14.98
N LEU A 266 -9.15 -3.44 15.57
CA LEU A 266 -10.40 -2.68 15.63
C LEU A 266 -11.00 -2.40 14.25
N ILE A 267 -10.22 -1.82 13.33
CA ILE A 267 -10.73 -1.44 12.01
C ILE A 267 -11.17 -2.71 11.27
N TRP A 268 -10.35 -3.76 11.31
CA TRP A 268 -10.71 -5.05 10.73
C TRP A 268 -12.00 -5.63 11.31
N ARG A 269 -12.19 -5.65 12.63
CA ARG A 269 -13.45 -6.12 13.22
C ARG A 269 -14.65 -5.31 12.74
N LEU A 270 -14.55 -3.99 12.70
CA LEU A 270 -15.61 -3.12 12.21
C LEU A 270 -15.92 -3.38 10.73
N MET A 271 -14.89 -3.56 9.90
CA MET A 271 -15.07 -3.79 8.46
C MET A 271 -15.57 -5.21 8.15
N ARG A 272 -15.27 -6.20 8.99
CA ARG A 272 -15.80 -7.57 8.90
C ARG A 272 -17.32 -7.65 9.14
N SER A 273 -17.91 -6.71 9.90
CA SER A 273 -19.35 -6.63 10.12
C SER A 273 -20.08 -5.81 9.05
N ASN A 274 -19.36 -5.02 8.24
CA ASN A 274 -19.94 -4.21 7.17
C ASN A 274 -20.46 -5.09 6.01
N GLN A 275 -21.77 -5.03 5.74
CA GLN A 275 -22.41 -5.86 4.71
C GLN A 275 -21.93 -5.56 3.29
N HIS A 276 -21.60 -4.31 2.97
CA HIS A 276 -21.09 -3.94 1.65
C HIS A 276 -19.72 -4.59 1.40
N ILE A 277 -18.81 -4.55 2.38
CA ILE A 277 -17.50 -5.23 2.27
C ILE A 277 -17.68 -6.74 2.06
N ARG A 278 -18.55 -7.38 2.86
CA ARG A 278 -18.82 -8.82 2.73
C ARG A 278 -19.40 -9.19 1.38
N ASN A 279 -20.38 -8.42 0.90
CA ASN A 279 -21.03 -8.67 -0.37
C ASN A 279 -20.07 -8.45 -1.54
N GLY A 280 -19.26 -7.39 -1.49
CA GLY A 280 -18.23 -7.11 -2.49
C GLY A 280 -17.19 -8.21 -2.56
N LEU A 281 -16.66 -8.66 -1.41
CA LEU A 281 -15.72 -9.77 -1.34
C LEU A 281 -16.30 -11.05 -1.93
N ARG A 282 -17.54 -11.41 -1.59
CA ARG A 282 -18.21 -12.59 -2.16
C ARG A 282 -18.40 -12.49 -3.67
N LYS A 283 -18.82 -11.32 -4.18
CA LYS A 283 -18.95 -11.07 -5.61
C LYS A 283 -17.61 -11.14 -6.34
N ALA A 284 -16.53 -10.69 -5.71
CA ALA A 284 -15.16 -10.84 -6.18
C ALA A 284 -14.61 -12.29 -6.03
N GLY A 285 -15.44 -13.24 -5.59
CA GLY A 285 -15.07 -14.65 -5.49
C GLY A 285 -14.23 -14.99 -4.26
N PHE A 286 -14.12 -14.11 -3.26
CA PHE A 286 -13.49 -14.43 -1.99
C PHE A 286 -14.33 -15.42 -1.17
N ASN A 287 -13.65 -16.34 -0.51
CA ASN A 287 -14.24 -17.24 0.48
C ASN A 287 -13.22 -17.63 1.56
N GLY A 288 -13.67 -18.36 2.58
CA GLY A 288 -12.84 -18.84 3.69
C GLY A 288 -12.89 -17.93 4.92
N GLY A 289 -12.11 -18.29 5.94
CA GLY A 289 -11.86 -17.50 7.14
C GLY A 289 -13.11 -16.90 7.79
N TRP A 290 -13.03 -15.62 8.14
CA TRP A 290 -14.09 -14.86 8.78
C TRP A 290 -15.28 -14.58 7.84
N LEU A 291 -15.10 -14.68 6.51
CA LEU A 291 -16.15 -14.40 5.53
C LEU A 291 -17.20 -15.51 5.46
N SER A 292 -16.83 -16.73 5.84
CA SER A 292 -17.72 -17.89 5.97
C SER A 292 -18.59 -17.86 7.22
N GLN A 293 -18.23 -17.08 8.24
CA GLN A 293 -19.01 -16.93 9.47
C GLN A 293 -20.10 -15.88 9.29
N PRO A 294 -21.24 -15.94 10.01
CA PRO A 294 -22.21 -14.84 10.02
C PRO A 294 -21.56 -13.51 10.44
N ALA A 295 -22.07 -12.39 9.95
CA ALA A 295 -21.62 -11.09 10.44
C ALA A 295 -21.94 -10.99 11.94
N SER A 296 -20.92 -10.75 12.76
CA SER A 296 -21.13 -10.43 14.18
C SER A 296 -21.66 -9.00 14.28
N PRO A 297 -22.70 -8.73 15.09
CA PRO A 297 -23.27 -7.40 15.26
C PRO A 297 -22.27 -6.37 15.81
#